data_AF-A0A2E3WXU1-F1
#
_entry.id   AF-A0A2E3WXU1-F1
#
_cell.length_a   1.000
_cell.length_b   1.000
_cell.length_c   1.000
_cell.angle_alpha   90.00
_cell.angle_beta   90.00
_cell.angle_gamma   90.00
#
_symmetry.space_group_name_H-M   'P 1'
#
loop_
_entity.id
_entity.type
_entity.pdbx_description
1 polymer ?
#
loop_
_entity_poly.entity_id
_entity_poly.type
_entity_poly.pdbx_seq_one_letter_code
_entity_poly.pdbx_strand_id
1 'polypeptide(L)'
;MLRLSTFILVAFTTVGLSAQTSLRMESETNLGANENDPSKSTATATDPLAVQPPKGKVPKGLALLGKNNYFAGKAIVVDKFRRTLTLWNADDTGRLTLVKAYPTDYGRKPGDKTRRGDLKTPEGVYFFEETYFGAQLDYNEYGNRAFVMDYPNYFD
;
A
#
# COMPACT_ATOMS: atom_id res chain seq x y z
N MET A 1 -13.71 4.54 -31.65
CA MET A 1 -13.50 3.31 -30.84
C MET A 1 -13.24 3.78 -29.41
N LEU A 2 -14.28 3.83 -28.58
CA LEU A 2 -14.21 4.43 -27.24
C LEU A 2 -13.52 3.42 -26.30
N ARG A 3 -12.30 3.71 -25.84
CA ARG A 3 -11.64 2.90 -24.80
C ARG A 3 -12.30 3.22 -23.45
N LEU A 4 -12.93 2.22 -22.84
CA LEU A 4 -13.34 2.26 -21.43
C LEU A 4 -12.08 2.20 -20.57
N SER A 5 -11.58 3.37 -20.16
CA SER A 5 -10.53 3.46 -19.15
C SER A 5 -11.17 3.19 -17.78
N THR A 6 -10.90 2.00 -17.23
CA THR A 6 -11.25 1.66 -15.85
C THR A 6 -10.25 2.35 -14.94
N PHE A 7 -10.64 3.44 -14.30
CA PHE A 7 -9.82 4.11 -13.29
C PHE A 7 -9.98 3.38 -11.94
N ILE A 8 -8.89 3.22 -11.20
CA ILE A 8 -8.87 2.64 -9.84
C ILE A 8 -8.32 3.72 -8.91
N LEU A 9 -9.05 4.00 -7.83
CA LEU A 9 -8.67 4.94 -6.79
C LEU A 9 -7.70 4.24 -5.81
N VAL A 10 -6.51 4.78 -5.56
CA VAL A 10 -5.64 4.31 -4.46
C VAL A 10 -5.68 5.33 -3.32
N ALA A 11 -6.24 4.96 -2.17
CA ALA A 11 -6.23 5.80 -0.96
C ALA A 11 -5.30 5.21 0.11
N PHE A 12 -4.40 6.01 0.67
CA PHE A 12 -3.57 5.60 1.82
C PHE A 12 -4.11 6.20 3.12
N THR A 13 -4.26 5.40 4.19
CA THR A 13 -4.68 5.93 5.51
C THR A 13 -3.80 5.45 6.66
N THR A 14 -3.49 6.37 7.58
CA THR A 14 -2.70 6.19 8.80
C THR A 14 -3.62 6.09 10.03
N VAL A 15 -3.53 5.02 10.84
CA VAL A 15 -4.26 4.92 12.12
C VAL A 15 -3.33 4.40 13.22
N GLY A 16 -2.95 5.29 14.16
CA GLY A 16 -2.15 4.94 15.34
C GLY A 16 -3.01 4.67 16.58
N LEU A 17 -2.65 3.65 17.36
CA LEU A 17 -3.09 3.51 18.75
C LEU A 17 -1.87 3.14 19.61
N SER A 18 -1.55 3.99 20.59
CA SER A 18 -0.38 3.91 21.45
C SER A 18 -0.67 3.07 22.69
N ALA A 19 0.23 2.13 23.04
CA ALA A 19 0.37 1.59 24.38
C ALA A 19 1.86 1.36 24.71
N GLN A 20 2.37 2.08 25.70
CA GLN A 20 3.70 1.92 26.31
C GLN A 20 3.68 0.75 27.31
N THR A 21 4.73 -0.06 27.34
CA THR A 21 5.10 -0.87 28.52
C THR A 21 6.62 -1.07 28.54
N SER A 22 7.19 -0.89 29.72
CA SER A 22 8.61 -0.71 30.02
C SER A 22 9.25 -1.93 30.70
N LEU A 23 10.57 -2.08 30.50
CA LEU A 23 11.61 -2.71 31.34
C LEU A 23 11.74 -4.25 31.41
N ARG A 24 12.90 -4.77 30.94
CA ARG A 24 13.94 -5.41 31.79
C ARG A 24 15.24 -5.65 31.03
N MET A 25 16.37 -5.22 31.62
CA MET A 25 17.74 -5.54 31.22
C MET A 25 18.15 -6.87 31.83
N GLU A 26 18.76 -7.76 31.05
CA GLU A 26 19.78 -8.70 31.55
C GLU A 26 20.92 -8.78 30.53
N SER A 27 22.12 -8.59 31.08
CA SER A 27 23.42 -8.73 30.45
C SER A 27 23.84 -10.20 30.43
N GLU A 28 24.48 -10.67 29.36
CA GLU A 28 25.87 -11.13 29.44
C GLU A 28 26.46 -11.48 28.06
N THR A 29 27.76 -11.25 28.03
CA THR A 29 28.77 -11.32 26.96
C THR A 29 28.89 -12.66 26.24
N ASN A 30 29.13 -12.63 24.93
CA ASN A 30 30.17 -13.49 24.35
C ASN A 30 30.79 -12.89 23.07
N LEU A 31 32.12 -12.95 23.01
CA LEU A 31 32.99 -12.36 21.98
C LEU A 31 33.00 -13.18 20.68
N GLY A 32 33.04 -12.48 19.53
CA GLY A 32 33.85 -12.91 18.38
C GLY A 32 33.13 -13.16 17.06
N ALA A 33 32.99 -12.11 16.24
CA ALA A 33 33.32 -12.06 14.80
C ALA A 33 32.73 -10.77 14.21
N ASN A 34 33.63 -9.86 13.79
CA ASN A 34 33.30 -8.60 13.13
C ASN A 34 33.05 -8.86 11.64
N GLU A 35 31.77 -8.89 11.24
CA GLU A 35 31.34 -8.75 9.84
C GLU A 35 30.40 -7.54 9.72
N ASN A 36 30.98 -6.35 9.87
CA ASN A 36 30.28 -5.09 9.53
C ASN A 36 30.26 -4.90 8.01
N ASP A 37 29.27 -5.49 7.32
CA ASP A 37 28.71 -4.92 6.09
C ASP A 37 27.32 -4.34 6.40
N PRO A 38 27.13 -3.00 6.42
CA PRO A 38 25.84 -2.39 6.69
C PRO A 38 24.81 -2.55 5.55
N SER A 39 25.11 -3.27 4.47
CA SER A 39 24.16 -3.48 3.36
C SER A 39 23.31 -4.76 3.46
N LYS A 40 23.64 -5.72 4.32
CA LYS A 40 22.92 -7.00 4.38
C LYS A 40 21.79 -6.97 5.43
N SER A 41 20.73 -6.22 5.11
CA SER A 41 19.46 -6.32 5.84
C SER A 41 18.93 -7.75 5.71
N THR A 42 18.98 -8.51 6.79
CA THR A 42 18.39 -9.85 6.93
C THR A 42 16.90 -9.78 6.57
N ALA A 43 16.55 -10.11 5.32
CA ALA A 43 15.16 -10.25 4.89
C ALA A 43 14.62 -11.59 5.43
N THR A 44 14.19 -11.59 6.69
CA THR A 44 13.45 -12.71 7.29
C THR A 44 12.33 -12.17 8.17
N ALA A 45 11.60 -11.19 7.66
CA ALA A 45 10.28 -10.87 8.18
C ALA A 45 9.27 -11.55 7.26
N THR A 46 8.61 -12.60 7.75
CA THR A 46 7.45 -13.19 7.06
C THR A 46 6.42 -12.11 6.79
N ASP A 47 5.80 -12.14 5.61
CA ASP A 47 4.77 -11.17 5.25
C ASP A 47 3.67 -11.13 6.33
N PRO A 48 3.26 -9.93 6.78
CA PRO A 48 2.21 -9.83 7.78
C PRO A 48 0.90 -10.38 7.20
N LEU A 49 0.04 -10.93 8.06
CA LEU A 49 -1.30 -11.28 7.60
C LEU A 49 -2.09 -10.02 7.25
N ALA A 50 -2.76 -10.03 6.09
CA ALA A 50 -3.61 -8.93 5.66
C ALA A 50 -4.74 -8.68 6.68
N VAL A 51 -4.86 -7.45 7.16
CA VAL A 51 -5.87 -7.07 8.15
C VAL A 51 -7.14 -6.58 7.46
N GLN A 52 -8.24 -7.32 7.62
CA GLN A 52 -9.53 -6.87 7.10
C GLN A 52 -10.14 -5.79 8.01
N PRO A 53 -10.83 -4.78 7.44
CA PRO A 53 -11.61 -3.84 8.22
C PRO A 53 -12.75 -4.54 8.97
N PRO A 54 -13.23 -3.97 10.09
CA PRO A 54 -14.38 -4.50 10.81
C PRO A 54 -15.59 -4.69 9.89
N LYS A 55 -16.36 -5.76 10.13
CA LYS A 55 -17.53 -6.09 9.31
C LYS A 55 -18.49 -4.91 9.21
N GLY A 56 -18.87 -4.54 7.98
CA GLY A 56 -19.80 -3.44 7.71
C GLY A 56 -19.20 -2.04 7.86
N LYS A 57 -17.88 -1.90 8.08
CA LYS A 57 -17.17 -0.62 8.08
C LYS A 57 -16.36 -0.47 6.80
N VAL A 58 -16.26 0.77 6.32
CA VAL A 58 -15.43 1.16 5.18
C VAL A 58 -14.28 2.05 5.66
N PRO A 59 -13.12 2.07 4.99
CA PRO A 59 -12.03 2.97 5.30
C PRO A 59 -12.47 4.43 5.22
N LYS A 60 -12.01 5.27 6.15
CA LYS A 60 -12.40 6.69 6.23
C LYS A 60 -12.09 7.46 4.94
N GLY A 61 -10.98 7.13 4.27
CA GLY A 61 -10.57 7.74 3.00
C GLY A 61 -11.41 7.31 1.80
N LEU A 62 -12.25 6.28 1.93
CA LEU A 62 -13.08 5.76 0.84
C LEU A 62 -14.52 6.22 1.02
N ALA A 63 -14.81 7.45 0.58
CA ALA A 63 -16.13 8.06 0.75
C ALA A 63 -17.16 7.57 -0.28
N LEU A 64 -16.80 7.64 -1.57
CA LEU A 64 -17.70 7.34 -2.69
C LEU A 64 -16.92 6.74 -3.85
N LEU A 65 -17.54 5.78 -4.53
CA LEU A 65 -17.08 5.24 -5.81
C LEU A 65 -18.18 5.35 -6.85
N GLY A 66 -17.76 5.27 -8.11
CA GLY A 66 -18.62 5.34 -9.27
C GLY A 66 -19.65 4.22 -9.31
N LYS A 67 -20.86 4.55 -9.75
CA LYS A 67 -21.97 3.59 -9.97
C LYS A 67 -22.10 3.15 -11.43
N ASN A 68 -21.32 3.75 -12.33
CA ASN A 68 -21.46 3.59 -13.77
C ASN A 68 -20.09 3.75 -14.45
N ASN A 69 -20.05 3.57 -15.77
CA ASN A 69 -18.81 3.57 -16.55
C ASN A 69 -18.11 4.94 -16.61
N TYR A 70 -18.68 6.00 -16.03
CA TYR A 70 -18.06 7.33 -15.99
C TYR A 70 -17.13 7.51 -14.79
N PHE A 71 -17.30 6.71 -13.73
CA PHE A 71 -16.56 6.85 -12.49
C PHE A 71 -16.00 5.50 -12.05
N ALA A 72 -14.85 5.51 -11.36
CA ALA A 72 -14.20 4.32 -10.86
C ALA A 72 -15.11 3.53 -9.91
N GLY A 73 -15.64 2.37 -10.34
CA GLY A 73 -16.41 1.47 -9.48
C GLY A 73 -15.55 0.63 -8.53
N LYS A 74 -14.22 0.70 -8.66
CA LYS A 74 -13.26 -0.03 -7.84
C LYS A 74 -12.21 0.89 -7.25
N ALA A 75 -11.77 0.52 -6.05
CA ALA A 75 -10.68 1.21 -5.36
C ALA A 75 -9.76 0.23 -4.66
N ILE A 76 -8.48 0.58 -4.66
CA ILE A 76 -7.49 -0.02 -3.80
C ILE A 76 -7.31 0.94 -2.60
N VAL A 77 -7.27 0.40 -1.39
CA VAL A 77 -6.96 1.19 -0.20
C VAL A 77 -5.79 0.53 0.49
N VAL A 78 -4.70 1.27 0.69
CA VAL A 78 -3.47 0.77 1.27
C VAL A 78 -3.23 1.41 2.63
N ASP A 79 -3.13 0.58 3.66
CA ASP A 79 -2.72 1.00 4.99
C ASP A 79 -1.23 0.68 5.18
N LYS A 80 -0.38 1.72 5.20
CA LYS A 80 1.07 1.58 5.40
C LYS A 80 1.41 1.02 6.77
N PHE A 81 0.67 1.40 7.80
CA PHE A 81 0.92 0.95 9.18
C PHE A 81 0.60 -0.53 9.35
N ARG A 82 -0.53 -0.95 8.77
CA ARG A 82 -0.97 -2.34 8.80
C ARG A 82 -0.39 -3.21 7.69
N ARG A 83 0.43 -2.64 6.79
CA ARG A 83 0.98 -3.32 5.61
C ARG A 83 -0.08 -4.13 4.86
N THR A 84 -1.25 -3.51 4.67
CA THR A 84 -2.41 -4.18 4.08
C THR A 84 -2.96 -3.37 2.91
N LEU A 85 -3.13 -4.05 1.78
CA LEU A 85 -3.86 -3.57 0.62
C LEU A 85 -5.25 -4.20 0.61
N THR A 86 -6.29 -3.38 0.48
CA THR A 86 -7.69 -3.84 0.35
C THR A 86 -8.29 -3.41 -0.97
N LEU A 87 -8.98 -4.34 -1.65
CA LEU A 87 -9.72 -4.08 -2.88
C LEU A 87 -11.19 -3.90 -2.57
N TRP A 88 -11.77 -2.82 -3.04
CA TRP A 88 -13.16 -2.42 -2.83
C TRP A 88 -13.91 -2.31 -4.16
N ASN A 89 -15.21 -2.59 -4.11
CA ASN A 89 -16.12 -2.45 -5.22
C ASN A 89 -17.39 -1.73 -4.75
N ALA A 90 -17.88 -0.77 -5.53
CA ALA A 90 -19.24 -0.27 -5.42
C ALA A 90 -20.18 -1.11 -6.31
N ASP A 91 -21.31 -1.52 -5.75
CA ASP A 91 -22.43 -2.01 -6.56
C ASP A 91 -23.24 -0.85 -7.17
N ASP A 92 -24.25 -1.18 -7.98
CA ASP A 92 -25.08 -0.20 -8.68
C ASP A 92 -25.83 0.76 -7.72
N THR A 93 -25.98 0.39 -6.45
CA THR A 93 -26.59 1.26 -5.43
C THR A 93 -25.58 2.24 -4.82
N GLY A 94 -24.29 2.02 -5.04
CA GLY A 94 -23.16 2.73 -4.43
C GLY A 94 -22.69 2.12 -3.12
N ARG A 95 -23.19 0.93 -2.75
CA ARG A 95 -22.76 0.25 -1.53
C ARG A 95 -21.38 -0.35 -1.76
N LEU A 96 -20.46 0.01 -0.87
CA LEU A 96 -19.08 -0.49 -0.89
C LEU A 96 -19.00 -1.88 -0.26
N THR A 97 -18.34 -2.79 -0.98
CA THR A 97 -18.04 -4.14 -0.51
C THR A 97 -16.55 -4.40 -0.60
N LEU A 98 -16.01 -5.04 0.44
CA LEU A 98 -14.64 -5.52 0.43
C LEU A 98 -14.58 -6.76 -0.46
N VAL A 99 -13.73 -6.71 -1.48
CA VAL A 99 -13.49 -7.83 -2.41
C VAL A 99 -12.42 -8.75 -1.86
N LYS A 100 -11.29 -8.18 -1.42
CA LYS A 100 -10.14 -8.93 -0.91
C LYS A 100 -9.20 -8.03 -0.09
N ALA A 101 -8.40 -8.65 0.77
CA ALA A 101 -7.26 -8.03 1.44
C ALA A 101 -5.99 -8.84 1.14
N TYR A 102 -4.86 -8.15 0.98
CA TYR A 102 -3.55 -8.71 0.69
C TYR A 102 -2.48 -8.06 1.58
N PRO A 103 -1.43 -8.79 1.99
CA PRO A 103 -0.22 -8.15 2.49
C PRO A 103 0.35 -7.23 1.42
N THR A 104 1.02 -6.17 1.85
CA THR A 104 1.69 -5.25 0.91
C THR A 104 2.94 -4.63 1.52
N ASP A 105 3.90 -4.39 0.64
CA ASP A 105 5.09 -3.61 0.95
C ASP A 105 4.93 -2.15 0.53
N TYR A 106 5.75 -1.31 1.13
CA TYR A 106 5.83 0.11 0.82
C TYR A 106 7.27 0.59 0.93
N GLY A 107 7.50 1.86 0.60
CA GLY A 107 8.81 2.47 0.59
C GLY A 107 9.58 2.22 1.89
N ARG A 108 10.89 2.02 1.77
CA ARG A 108 11.80 1.67 2.87
C ARG A 108 11.78 2.66 4.04
N LYS A 109 11.32 3.90 3.82
CA LYS A 109 11.21 4.92 4.86
C LYS A 109 9.74 5.25 5.18
N PRO A 110 9.40 5.47 6.46
CA PRO A 110 8.06 5.88 6.87
C PRO A 110 7.78 7.36 6.57
N GLY A 111 6.51 7.73 6.71
CA GLY A 111 6.00 9.10 6.54
C GLY A 111 5.78 9.50 5.08
N ASP A 112 5.52 10.79 4.89
CA ASP A 112 5.09 11.34 3.60
C ASP A 112 6.24 11.56 2.64
N LYS A 113 5.98 11.21 1.38
CA LYS A 113 6.88 11.43 0.27
C LYS A 113 6.89 12.92 -0.08
N THR A 114 8.08 13.51 -0.15
CA THR A 114 8.24 14.96 -0.42
C THR A 114 9.25 15.24 -1.54
N ARG A 115 10.06 14.24 -1.92
CA ARG A 115 11.05 14.39 -2.99
C ARG A 115 11.46 13.07 -3.63
N ARG A 116 12.03 13.16 -4.82
CA ARG A 116 12.66 12.02 -5.50
C ARG A 116 13.78 11.44 -4.62
N GLY A 117 13.84 10.11 -4.55
CA GLY A 117 14.90 9.39 -3.82
C GLY A 117 14.76 9.35 -2.30
N ASP A 118 13.67 9.88 -1.71
CA ASP A 118 13.45 9.78 -0.26
C ASP A 118 13.04 8.39 0.24
N LEU A 119 12.85 7.43 -0.67
CA LEU A 119 12.47 6.04 -0.39
C LEU A 119 11.13 5.88 0.34
N LYS A 120 10.23 6.86 0.22
CA LYS A 120 8.90 6.81 0.82
C LYS A 120 7.83 6.52 -0.24
N THR A 121 6.75 5.86 0.16
CA THR A 121 5.50 5.77 -0.62
C THR A 121 4.64 6.98 -0.31
N PRO A 122 4.12 7.68 -1.34
CA PRO A 122 3.28 8.86 -1.13
C PRO A 122 1.97 8.52 -0.39
N GLU A 123 1.41 9.51 0.30
CA GLU A 123 0.12 9.41 0.98
C GLU A 123 -0.84 10.39 0.33
N GLY A 124 -2.00 9.89 -0.10
CA GLY A 124 -2.95 10.70 -0.86
C GLY A 124 -3.94 9.83 -1.61
N VAL A 125 -4.59 10.48 -2.57
CA VAL A 125 -5.52 9.87 -3.51
C VAL A 125 -4.89 9.94 -4.90
N TYR A 126 -4.65 8.76 -5.49
CA TYR A 126 -4.02 8.63 -6.80
C TYR A 126 -4.89 7.82 -7.76
N PHE A 127 -4.71 8.07 -9.05
CA PHE A 127 -5.34 7.36 -10.15
C PHE A 127 -4.31 6.61 -10.97
N PHE A 128 -4.69 5.46 -11.52
CA PHE A 128 -3.84 4.77 -12.48
C PHE A 128 -3.92 5.40 -13.87
N GLU A 129 -2.77 5.73 -14.42
CA GLU A 129 -2.62 6.28 -15.77
C GLU A 129 -2.33 5.17 -16.78
N GLU A 130 -1.43 4.25 -16.42
CA GLU A 130 -0.95 3.18 -17.29
C GLU A 130 -0.90 1.83 -16.59
N THR A 131 -0.90 0.76 -17.39
CA THR A 131 -0.71 -0.60 -16.91
C THR A 131 0.29 -1.33 -17.80
N TYR A 132 1.35 -1.85 -17.19
CA TYR A 132 2.35 -2.68 -17.84
C TYR A 132 2.19 -4.15 -17.43
N PHE A 133 2.54 -5.06 -18.33
CA PHE A 133 2.47 -6.50 -18.07
C PHE A 133 3.47 -7.27 -18.95
N GLY A 134 3.84 -8.47 -18.49
CA GLY A 134 4.68 -9.40 -19.26
C GLY A 134 6.03 -8.79 -19.63
N ALA A 135 6.40 -8.87 -20.91
CA ALA A 135 7.70 -8.45 -21.42
C ALA A 135 8.00 -6.94 -21.30
N GLN A 136 7.03 -6.13 -20.89
CA GLN A 136 7.24 -4.69 -20.62
C GLN A 136 7.90 -4.45 -19.25
N LEU A 137 8.03 -5.48 -18.42
CA LEU A 137 8.54 -5.40 -17.05
C LEU A 137 9.69 -6.37 -16.85
N ASP A 138 10.68 -5.95 -16.06
CA ASP A 138 11.58 -6.91 -15.43
C ASP A 138 10.79 -7.70 -14.38
N TYR A 139 10.60 -8.99 -14.64
CA TYR A 139 9.84 -9.87 -13.77
C TYR A 139 10.44 -9.97 -12.37
N ASN A 140 11.77 -9.89 -12.23
CA ASN A 140 12.44 -10.03 -10.94
C ASN A 140 12.20 -8.81 -10.03
N GLU A 141 11.95 -7.64 -10.62
CA GLU A 141 11.71 -6.40 -9.88
C GLU A 141 10.21 -6.11 -9.69
N TYR A 142 9.40 -6.26 -10.75
CA TYR A 142 8.00 -5.83 -10.76
C TYR A 142 6.97 -6.97 -10.80
N GLY A 143 7.43 -8.22 -10.97
CA GLY A 143 6.54 -9.36 -11.15
C GLY A 143 5.75 -9.30 -12.46
N ASN A 144 4.47 -9.69 -12.41
CA ASN A 144 3.65 -9.91 -13.60
C ASN A 144 2.94 -8.65 -14.13
N ARG A 145 2.75 -7.63 -13.29
CA ARG A 145 1.95 -6.44 -13.63
C ARG A 145 2.34 -5.23 -12.77
N ALA A 146 2.39 -4.07 -13.41
CA ALA A 146 2.57 -2.79 -12.74
C ALA A 146 1.45 -1.82 -13.14
N PHE A 147 0.92 -1.11 -12.15
CA PHE A 147 -0.04 -0.01 -12.34
C PHE A 147 0.68 1.30 -12.03
N VAL A 148 0.78 2.18 -13.01
CA VAL A 148 1.44 3.47 -12.86
C VAL A 148 0.44 4.46 -12.29
N MET A 149 0.79 5.12 -11.19
CA MET A 149 -0.02 6.16 -10.56
C MET A 149 0.37 7.54 -11.07
N ASP A 150 -0.57 8.49 -11.02
CA ASP A 150 -0.39 9.92 -11.35
C ASP A 150 0.44 10.70 -10.31
N TYR A 151 1.37 10.06 -9.59
CA TYR A 151 2.26 10.75 -8.66
C TYR A 151 3.48 11.34 -9.38
N PRO A 152 3.85 12.63 -9.15
CA PRO A 152 3.13 13.60 -8.32
C PRO A 152 1.91 14.18 -9.04
N ASN A 153 0.82 14.39 -8.31
CA ASN A 153 -0.40 15.03 -8.80
C ASN A 153 -0.54 16.47 -8.26
N TYR A 154 -1.68 17.12 -8.53
CA TYR A 154 -1.94 18.52 -8.16
C TYR A 154 -1.85 18.81 -6.64
N PHE A 155 -2.00 17.79 -5.79
CA PHE A 155 -1.99 17.92 -4.34
C PHE A 155 -0.63 17.59 -3.70
N ASP A 156 0.37 17.20 -4.50
CA ASP A 156 1.73 16.85 -4.04
C ASP A 156 2.73 18.02 -4.09
#